data_AF-A0A1G8D5P1-F1
#
_entry.id   AF-A0A1G8D5P1-F1
#
_cell.length_a   1.000
_cell.length_b   1.000
_cell.length_c   1.000
_cell.angle_alpha   90.00
_cell.angle_beta   90.00
_cell.angle_gamma   90.00
#
_symmetry.space_group_name_H-M   'P 1'
#
loop_
_entity.id
_entity.type
_entity.pdbx_description
1 polymer ?
#
loop_
_entity_poly.entity_id
_entity_poly.type
_entity_poly.pdbx_seq_one_letter_code
_entity_poly.pdbx_strand_id
1 'polypeptide(L)'
;MSFAIGIYIPVSPEYVLTPTVIYADKLSGIYFETDNEKFGRVTFQGLDSIKVSRGEYLPFGQNITSATDEVVWIYKIINSSWLGERYNYEKKHYGTDYEFGGNVTEMLTDYSHYIFQFHDQFIEVIAKGFWYEVADECLLNKPLQPGHPFLELPKENTSTILVRGLATEVTKTTKSEDEILSDAQLCSQRLIDFSIQIGDKPKVDNTLSVFMRNGEPVSVLKGYFSATPIEFPGIATLEEARPYIEKYMLEIVNRRQNMGLN
;
A
#
# COMPACT_ATOMS: atom_id res chain seq x y z
N MET A 1 -7.57 -26.03 4.99
CA MET A 1 -6.40 -25.91 5.89
C MET A 1 -5.62 -24.69 5.45
N SER A 2 -5.23 -23.82 6.40
CA SER A 2 -4.40 -22.65 6.09
C SER A 2 -2.95 -23.08 5.91
N PHE A 3 -2.23 -22.44 4.98
CA PHE A 3 -0.82 -22.72 4.74
C PHE A 3 -0.04 -21.45 4.37
N ALA A 4 1.25 -21.45 4.68
CA ALA A 4 2.16 -20.34 4.43
C ALA A 4 2.88 -20.50 3.09
N ILE A 5 2.85 -19.45 2.27
CA ILE A 5 3.66 -19.30 1.06
C ILE A 5 4.74 -18.25 1.34
N GLY A 6 6.00 -18.61 1.08
CA GLY A 6 7.13 -17.70 1.23
C GLY A 6 7.12 -16.54 0.24
N ILE A 7 7.46 -15.34 0.71
CA ILE A 7 7.74 -14.17 -0.13
C ILE A 7 9.22 -13.86 0.02
N TYR A 8 9.92 -13.87 -1.11
CA TYR A 8 11.31 -13.46 -1.17
C TYR A 8 11.41 -11.94 -1.32
N ILE A 9 12.25 -11.32 -0.49
CA ILE A 9 12.74 -9.96 -0.68
C ILE A 9 14.27 -9.95 -0.48
N PRO A 10 15.02 -9.05 -1.13
CA PRO A 10 16.48 -9.03 -1.08
C PRO A 10 17.02 -8.39 0.22
N VAL A 11 16.40 -8.73 1.36
CA VAL A 11 16.73 -8.23 2.70
C VAL A 11 16.46 -9.35 3.69
N SER A 12 17.42 -9.64 4.56
CA SER A 12 17.28 -10.64 5.62
C SER A 12 17.48 -9.96 6.98
N PRO A 13 16.64 -10.27 7.99
CA PRO A 13 16.87 -9.80 9.34
C PRO A 13 18.07 -10.52 9.96
N GLU A 14 18.77 -9.86 10.86
CA GLU A 14 19.71 -10.51 11.76
C GLU A 14 18.93 -11.53 12.59
N TYR A 15 19.30 -12.81 12.43
CA TYR A 15 18.49 -13.93 12.86
C TYR A 15 18.24 -13.91 14.36
N VAL A 16 19.23 -13.52 15.17
CA VAL A 16 19.13 -13.60 16.63
C VAL A 16 18.50 -12.36 17.29
N LEU A 17 18.30 -11.27 16.54
CA LEU A 17 17.84 -10.01 17.11
C LEU A 17 16.32 -9.87 17.05
N THR A 18 15.76 -9.38 18.16
CA THR A 18 14.33 -9.11 18.28
C THR A 18 13.97 -7.80 17.58
N PRO A 19 12.95 -7.77 16.72
CA PRO A 19 12.51 -6.53 16.09
C PRO A 19 11.77 -5.63 17.07
N THR A 20 11.78 -4.33 16.79
CA THR A 20 10.88 -3.36 17.42
C THR A 20 9.62 -3.19 16.58
N VAL A 21 8.45 -3.34 17.20
CA VAL A 21 7.15 -3.12 16.55
C VAL A 21 6.54 -1.82 17.04
N ILE A 22 6.23 -0.91 16.12
CA ILE A 22 5.47 0.31 16.41
C ILE A 22 4.06 0.13 15.84
N TYR A 23 3.05 0.28 16.70
CA TYR A 23 1.65 0.42 16.32
C TYR A 23 1.20 1.85 16.66
N ALA A 24 1.03 2.69 15.64
CA ALA A 24 0.73 4.11 15.79
C ALA A 24 -0.04 4.65 14.58
N ASP A 25 -0.83 5.71 14.80
CA ASP A 25 -1.68 6.35 13.78
C ASP A 25 -0.90 6.87 12.57
N LYS A 26 0.33 7.37 12.80
CA LYS A 26 1.13 8.02 11.73
C LYS A 26 1.95 7.03 10.93
N LEU A 27 2.60 6.09 11.61
CA LEU A 27 3.49 5.13 10.97
C LEU A 27 3.61 3.88 11.85
N SER A 28 2.83 2.86 11.49
CA SER A 28 3.02 1.51 12.03
C SER A 28 4.07 0.77 11.21
N GLY A 29 4.94 0.01 11.88
CA GLY A 29 5.99 -0.72 11.19
C GLY A 29 6.80 -1.65 12.08
N ILE A 30 7.55 -2.53 11.44
CA ILE A 30 8.52 -3.44 12.07
C ILE A 30 9.91 -2.91 11.76
N TYR A 31 10.75 -2.76 12.78
CA TYR A 31 12.10 -2.21 12.68
C TYR A 31 13.08 -3.26 13.18
N PHE A 32 14.15 -3.51 12.43
CA PHE A 32 15.08 -4.60 12.71
C PHE A 32 16.49 -4.28 12.20
N GLU A 33 17.48 -4.99 12.71
CA GLU A 33 18.82 -5.02 12.14
C GLU A 33 18.88 -6.15 11.10
N THR A 34 19.64 -5.95 10.04
CA THR A 34 19.85 -6.93 8.97
C THR A 34 21.12 -7.75 9.22
N ASP A 35 21.24 -8.90 8.55
CA ASP A 35 22.41 -9.78 8.61
C ASP A 35 23.73 -9.16 8.07
N ASN A 36 23.64 -7.97 7.46
CA ASN A 36 24.76 -7.22 6.91
C ASN A 36 25.03 -5.88 7.63
N GLU A 37 24.70 -5.81 8.93
CA GLU A 37 24.95 -4.64 9.80
C GLU A 37 24.23 -3.36 9.35
N LYS A 38 23.07 -3.49 8.68
CA LYS A 38 22.20 -2.37 8.30
C LYS A 38 20.90 -2.40 9.11
N PHE A 39 20.04 -1.41 8.87
CA PHE A 39 18.75 -1.28 9.51
C PHE A 39 17.62 -1.44 8.50
N GLY A 40 16.72 -2.38 8.78
CA GLY A 40 15.52 -2.65 8.01
C GLY A 40 14.27 -2.05 8.65
N ARG A 41 13.31 -1.67 7.79
CA ARG A 41 11.96 -1.31 8.19
C ARG A 41 10.95 -1.96 7.25
N VAL A 42 9.87 -2.51 7.81
CA VAL A 42 8.66 -2.89 7.08
C VAL A 42 7.52 -1.96 7.48
N THR A 43 6.81 -1.41 6.49
CA THR A 43 5.62 -0.57 6.66
C THR A 43 4.42 -1.24 5.98
N PHE A 44 3.20 -0.83 6.34
CA PHE A 44 1.97 -1.50 5.92
C PHE A 44 1.01 -0.57 5.21
N GLN A 45 0.48 -1.04 4.08
CA GLN A 45 -0.64 -0.38 3.41
C GLN A 45 -1.95 -0.88 4.00
N GLY A 46 -2.76 0.02 4.55
CA GLY A 46 -4.06 -0.33 5.13
C GLY A 46 -3.91 -1.40 6.20
N LEU A 47 -3.14 -1.12 7.25
CA LEU A 47 -3.00 -2.05 8.37
C LEU A 47 -4.33 -2.15 9.14
N ASP A 48 -4.93 -3.34 9.12
CA ASP A 48 -6.14 -3.64 9.88
C ASP A 48 -5.80 -4.10 11.30
N SER A 49 -4.90 -5.08 11.41
CA SER A 49 -4.58 -5.69 12.69
C SER A 49 -3.18 -6.28 12.71
N ILE A 50 -2.61 -6.35 13.92
CA ILE A 50 -1.27 -6.85 14.20
C ILE A 50 -1.27 -7.70 15.47
N LYS A 51 -0.50 -8.79 15.45
CA LYS A 51 -0.23 -9.66 16.60
C LYS A 51 1.26 -9.96 16.68
N VAL A 52 1.79 -10.03 17.90
CA VAL A 52 3.16 -10.43 18.17
C VAL A 52 3.12 -11.68 19.04
N SER A 53 3.79 -12.73 18.59
CA SER A 53 3.78 -14.05 19.20
C SER A 53 5.20 -14.60 19.26
N ARG A 54 5.43 -15.57 20.16
CA ARG A 54 6.67 -16.33 20.23
C ARG A 54 6.42 -17.81 20.00
N GLY A 55 7.37 -18.48 19.38
CA GLY A 55 7.37 -19.92 19.16
C GLY A 55 8.55 -20.34 18.27
N GLU A 56 9.08 -21.54 18.51
CA GLU A 56 10.21 -22.09 17.76
C GLU A 56 9.86 -22.42 16.29
N TYR A 57 8.58 -22.66 16.02
CA TYR A 57 8.09 -23.07 14.71
C TYR A 57 6.94 -22.18 14.25
N LEU A 58 6.82 -21.99 12.93
CA LEU A 58 5.68 -21.28 12.36
C LEU A 58 4.36 -22.02 12.65
N PRO A 59 3.29 -21.31 13.01
CA PRO A 59 2.00 -21.93 13.38
C PRO A 59 1.20 -22.47 12.19
N PHE A 60 1.76 -22.46 10.98
CA PHE A 60 1.10 -22.87 9.74
C PHE A 60 1.95 -23.90 9.01
N GLY A 61 1.30 -24.86 8.33
CA GLY A 61 1.99 -25.75 7.39
C GLY A 61 2.64 -24.92 6.28
N GLN A 62 3.88 -25.24 5.93
CA GLN A 62 4.66 -24.48 4.94
C GLN A 62 4.57 -25.17 3.57
N ASN A 63 4.31 -24.38 2.53
CA ASN A 63 4.52 -24.80 1.15
C ASN A 63 5.65 -23.94 0.58
N ILE A 64 6.89 -24.37 0.79
CA ILE A 64 8.06 -23.71 0.24
C ILE A 64 8.17 -24.19 -1.22
N THR A 65 7.62 -23.41 -2.14
CA THR A 65 7.65 -23.73 -3.58
C THR A 65 9.00 -23.48 -4.25
N SER A 66 9.99 -22.94 -3.55
CA SER A 66 11.33 -22.70 -4.08
C SER A 66 12.36 -23.58 -3.39
N ALA A 67 12.90 -24.53 -4.16
CA ALA A 67 14.13 -25.24 -3.87
C ALA A 67 15.35 -24.30 -4.03
N THR A 68 15.32 -23.14 -3.38
CA THR A 68 16.42 -22.17 -3.38
C THR A 68 17.01 -22.09 -1.97
N ASP A 69 18.32 -21.98 -1.85
CA ASP A 69 19.06 -21.77 -0.59
C ASP A 69 18.78 -20.36 0.02
N GLU A 70 17.69 -19.71 -0.37
CA GLU A 70 17.36 -18.34 -0.01
C GLU A 70 16.58 -18.30 1.31
N VAL A 71 17.02 -17.44 2.23
CA VAL A 71 16.38 -17.26 3.53
C VAL A 71 15.04 -16.53 3.33
N VAL A 72 13.94 -17.25 3.53
CA VAL A 72 12.59 -16.69 3.54
C VAL A 72 12.18 -16.42 4.99
N TRP A 73 11.79 -15.18 5.27
CA TRP A 73 11.31 -14.76 6.60
C TRP A 73 9.95 -14.06 6.53
N ILE A 74 9.39 -13.87 5.33
CA ILE A 74 8.07 -13.29 5.10
C ILE A 74 7.19 -14.34 4.45
N TYR A 75 5.97 -14.45 4.96
CA TYR A 75 5.00 -15.43 4.46
C TYR A 75 3.64 -14.78 4.25
N LYS A 76 2.95 -15.17 3.19
CA LYS A 76 1.52 -14.93 2.99
C LYS A 76 0.73 -16.19 3.33
N ILE A 77 -0.32 -16.04 4.15
CA ILE A 77 -1.16 -17.14 4.58
C ILE A 77 -2.36 -17.30 3.64
N ILE A 78 -2.42 -18.45 2.98
CA ILE A 78 -3.55 -18.84 2.13
C ILE A 78 -4.63 -19.48 2.99
N ASN A 79 -5.89 -19.17 2.67
CA ASN A 79 -7.07 -19.61 3.42
C ASN A 79 -6.99 -19.22 4.91
N SER A 80 -6.54 -17.99 5.21
CA SER A 80 -6.38 -17.49 6.57
C SER A 80 -7.72 -17.47 7.32
N SER A 81 -7.82 -18.27 8.40
CA SER A 81 -9.00 -18.24 9.28
C SER A 81 -9.13 -16.89 9.98
N TRP A 82 -8.02 -16.29 10.40
CA TRP A 82 -8.02 -14.99 11.07
C TRP A 82 -8.55 -13.86 10.18
N LEU A 83 -8.19 -13.86 8.89
CA LEU A 83 -8.76 -12.90 7.92
C LEU A 83 -10.27 -13.12 7.75
N GLY A 84 -10.71 -14.37 7.67
CA GLY A 84 -12.14 -14.70 7.61
C GLY A 84 -12.92 -14.27 8.86
N GLU A 85 -12.33 -14.45 10.05
CA GLU A 85 -12.89 -13.98 11.32
C GLU A 85 -13.03 -12.45 11.35
N ARG A 86 -11.98 -11.73 10.94
CA ARG A 86 -12.01 -10.26 10.83
C ARG A 86 -13.09 -9.79 9.87
N TYR A 87 -13.16 -10.36 8.67
CA TYR A 87 -14.23 -10.06 7.71
C TYR A 87 -15.63 -10.28 8.31
N ASN A 88 -15.86 -11.43 8.95
CA ASN A 88 -17.16 -11.75 9.53
C ASN A 88 -17.54 -10.79 10.66
N TYR A 89 -16.57 -10.38 11.48
CA TYR A 89 -16.77 -9.36 12.51
C TYR A 89 -17.16 -8.01 11.89
N GLU A 90 -16.36 -7.50 10.95
CA GLU A 90 -16.60 -6.21 10.31
C GLU A 90 -17.94 -6.18 9.58
N LYS A 91 -18.26 -7.25 8.84
CA LYS A 91 -19.55 -7.39 8.15
C LYS A 91 -20.74 -7.38 9.10
N LYS A 92 -20.61 -8.05 10.25
CA LYS A 92 -21.68 -8.14 11.24
C LYS A 92 -21.92 -6.81 11.95
N HIS A 93 -20.86 -6.06 12.24
CA HIS A 93 -20.93 -4.89 13.11
C HIS A 93 -21.01 -3.57 12.35
N TYR A 94 -20.42 -3.47 11.16
CA TYR A 94 -20.39 -2.24 10.37
C TYR A 94 -21.09 -2.41 9.02
N GLY A 95 -20.95 -3.57 8.37
CA GLY A 95 -21.66 -3.85 7.12
C GLY A 95 -21.41 -2.80 6.04
N THR A 96 -22.42 -1.98 5.74
CA THR A 96 -22.34 -0.87 4.76
C THR A 96 -21.58 0.36 5.27
N ASP A 97 -21.36 0.46 6.58
CA ASP A 97 -20.66 1.59 7.20
C ASP A 97 -19.15 1.34 7.36
N TYR A 98 -18.66 0.17 6.92
CA TYR A 98 -17.24 -0.17 6.93
C TYR A 98 -16.43 0.93 6.20
N GLU A 99 -15.42 1.50 6.86
CA GLU A 99 -14.61 2.61 6.34
C GLU A 99 -15.44 3.83 5.83
N PHE A 100 -16.56 4.16 6.50
CA PHE A 100 -17.44 5.31 6.17
C PHE A 100 -18.12 5.23 4.79
N GLY A 101 -18.72 4.07 4.49
CA GLY A 101 -19.42 3.83 3.22
C GLY A 101 -18.61 3.01 2.20
N GLY A 102 -17.54 2.36 2.66
CA GLY A 102 -16.71 1.45 1.90
C GLY A 102 -17.34 0.06 1.72
N ASN A 103 -16.59 -0.81 1.05
CA ASN A 103 -17.03 -2.17 0.76
C ASN A 103 -16.27 -3.17 1.63
N VAL A 104 -16.94 -3.74 2.65
CA VAL A 104 -16.34 -4.76 3.54
C VAL A 104 -15.81 -5.99 2.78
N THR A 105 -16.30 -6.22 1.55
CA THR A 105 -15.78 -7.30 0.68
C THR A 105 -14.33 -7.07 0.28
N GLU A 106 -13.82 -5.83 0.33
CA GLU A 106 -12.40 -5.51 0.12
C GLU A 106 -11.49 -6.29 1.07
N MET A 107 -11.94 -6.62 2.29
CA MET A 107 -11.16 -7.45 3.22
C MET A 107 -10.85 -8.84 2.64
N LEU A 108 -11.68 -9.36 1.73
CA LEU A 108 -11.46 -10.67 1.12
C LEU A 108 -10.69 -10.59 -0.21
N THR A 109 -10.71 -9.43 -0.88
CA THR A 109 -10.10 -9.27 -2.21
C THR A 109 -8.75 -8.57 -2.16
N ASP A 110 -8.59 -7.61 -1.24
CA ASP A 110 -7.48 -6.67 -1.24
C ASP A 110 -6.57 -6.86 -0.03
N TYR A 111 -7.09 -7.39 1.08
CA TYR A 111 -6.30 -7.69 2.28
C TYR A 111 -5.70 -9.09 2.24
N SER A 112 -4.55 -9.23 2.89
CA SER A 112 -3.84 -10.50 3.07
C SER A 112 -3.36 -10.64 4.50
N HIS A 113 -3.26 -11.89 4.97
CA HIS A 113 -2.61 -12.21 6.23
C HIS A 113 -1.13 -12.51 5.96
N TYR A 114 -0.25 -11.70 6.52
CA TYR A 114 1.21 -11.85 6.42
C TYR A 114 1.82 -12.25 7.76
N ILE A 115 2.93 -12.99 7.71
CA ILE A 115 3.77 -13.33 8.86
C ILE A 115 5.20 -12.92 8.58
N PHE A 116 5.82 -12.24 9.54
CA PHE A 116 7.23 -11.88 9.54
C PHE A 116 7.92 -12.64 10.67
N GLN A 117 8.86 -13.51 10.33
CA GLN A 117 9.57 -14.38 11.27
C GLN A 117 10.95 -13.81 11.63
N PHE A 118 11.22 -13.73 12.93
CA PHE A 118 12.47 -13.28 13.53
C PHE A 118 12.87 -14.31 14.60
N HIS A 119 13.58 -15.36 14.19
CA HIS A 119 13.90 -16.53 15.03
C HIS A 119 12.66 -17.12 15.74
N ASP A 120 12.56 -16.94 17.05
CA ASP A 120 11.49 -17.45 17.92
C ASP A 120 10.37 -16.42 18.14
N GLN A 121 10.41 -15.29 17.45
CA GLN A 121 9.34 -14.30 17.40
C GLN A 121 8.74 -14.24 16.00
N PHE A 122 7.42 -14.16 15.90
CA PHE A 122 6.75 -13.87 14.64
C PHE A 122 5.69 -12.81 14.83
N ILE A 123 5.57 -11.94 13.82
CA ILE A 123 4.64 -10.83 13.77
C ILE A 123 3.64 -11.14 12.67
N GLU A 124 2.37 -11.29 13.06
CA GLU A 124 1.27 -11.55 12.14
C GLU A 124 0.52 -10.24 11.88
N VAL A 125 0.20 -9.93 10.62
CA VAL A 125 -0.55 -8.74 10.26
C VAL A 125 -1.63 -9.05 9.24
N ILE A 126 -2.73 -8.31 9.29
CA ILE A 126 -3.69 -8.20 8.20
C ILE A 126 -3.53 -6.82 7.59
N ALA A 127 -3.15 -6.76 6.31
CA ALA A 127 -2.91 -5.51 5.58
C ALA A 127 -3.22 -5.70 4.09
N LYS A 128 -3.46 -4.59 3.38
CA LYS A 128 -3.57 -4.60 1.90
C LYS A 128 -2.23 -4.92 1.23
N GLY A 129 -1.12 -4.56 1.87
CA GLY A 129 0.22 -4.85 1.41
C GLY A 129 1.27 -4.38 2.41
N PHE A 130 2.53 -4.61 2.09
CA PHE A 130 3.66 -4.10 2.86
C PHE A 130 4.76 -3.57 1.94
N TRP A 131 5.61 -2.71 2.50
CA TRP A 131 6.81 -2.22 1.83
C TRP A 131 8.01 -2.35 2.76
N TYR A 132 9.21 -2.46 2.19
CA TYR A 132 10.45 -2.56 2.97
C TYR A 132 11.46 -1.48 2.57
N GLU A 133 12.27 -1.07 3.54
CA GLU A 133 13.35 -0.10 3.39
C GLU A 133 14.59 -0.60 4.12
N VAL A 134 15.77 -0.22 3.61
CA VAL A 134 17.06 -0.50 4.22
C VAL A 134 17.91 0.76 4.26
N ALA A 135 18.63 0.97 5.35
CA ALA A 135 19.54 2.09 5.52
C ALA A 135 20.77 1.70 6.34
N ASP A 136 21.86 2.45 6.15
CA ASP A 136 23.06 2.31 6.99
C ASP A 136 22.84 2.90 8.40
N GLU A 137 21.85 3.78 8.56
CA GLU A 137 21.46 4.36 9.86
C GLU A 137 20.11 3.81 10.34
N CYS A 138 19.91 3.79 11.66
CA CYS A 138 18.67 3.35 12.29
C CYS A 138 17.43 4.11 11.76
N LEU A 139 16.47 3.36 11.22
CA LEU A 139 15.21 3.87 10.66
C LEU A 139 14.13 4.16 11.73
N LEU A 140 14.37 3.78 12.99
CA LEU A 140 13.41 3.97 14.08
C LEU A 140 13.09 5.46 14.27
N ASN A 141 11.80 5.81 14.25
CA ASN A 141 11.31 7.19 14.34
C ASN A 141 11.82 8.14 13.23
N LYS A 142 12.33 7.60 12.12
CA LYS A 142 12.73 8.37 10.94
C LYS A 142 11.57 8.46 9.94
N PRO A 143 11.51 9.53 9.11
CA PRO A 143 10.54 9.59 8.02
C PRO A 143 10.71 8.44 7.02
N LEU A 144 9.72 8.26 6.15
CA LEU A 144 9.83 7.38 4.98
C LEU A 144 10.94 7.89 4.06
N GLN A 145 11.73 6.98 3.50
CA GLN A 145 12.79 7.29 2.55
C GLN A 145 12.20 7.78 1.22
N PRO A 146 12.92 8.65 0.49
CA PRO A 146 12.54 9.05 -0.86
C PRO A 146 12.27 7.84 -1.75
N GLY A 147 11.17 7.88 -2.51
CA GLY A 147 10.75 6.78 -3.38
C GLY A 147 9.86 5.72 -2.73
N HIS A 148 9.59 5.82 -1.42
CA HIS A 148 8.62 4.94 -0.75
C HIS A 148 7.22 5.09 -1.41
N PRO A 149 6.49 3.98 -1.69
CA PRO A 149 5.17 4.00 -2.34
C PRO A 149 4.07 4.82 -1.65
N PHE A 150 4.26 5.21 -0.38
CA PHE A 150 3.29 5.99 0.40
C PHE A 150 3.57 7.49 0.33
N LEU A 151 4.71 7.89 -0.24
CA LEU A 151 5.05 9.28 -0.51
C LEU A 151 4.49 9.73 -1.85
N GLU A 152 4.41 11.04 -2.05
CA GLU A 152 4.07 11.64 -3.35
C GLU A 152 5.16 11.34 -4.37
N LEU A 153 4.78 11.26 -5.65
CA LEU A 153 5.72 11.07 -6.74
C LEU A 153 6.71 12.26 -6.83
N PRO A 154 8.00 12.00 -7.11
CA PRO A 154 8.96 13.06 -7.38
C PRO A 154 8.52 13.93 -8.57
N LYS A 155 8.70 15.25 -8.47
CA LYS A 155 8.31 16.23 -9.50
C LYS A 155 9.24 16.28 -10.71
N GLU A 156 9.70 15.12 -11.17
CA GLU A 156 10.64 14.98 -12.30
C GLU A 156 9.92 14.87 -13.64
N ASN A 157 8.76 14.20 -13.65
CA ASN A 157 7.95 13.96 -14.85
C ASN A 157 6.56 14.61 -14.71
N THR A 158 6.56 15.94 -14.74
CA THR A 158 5.35 16.76 -14.51
C THR A 158 4.81 17.37 -15.79
N SER A 159 3.49 17.40 -15.92
CA SER A 159 2.75 18.10 -16.97
C SER A 159 1.54 18.83 -16.37
N THR A 160 0.76 19.55 -17.18
CA THR A 160 -0.40 20.29 -16.69
C THR A 160 -1.62 20.02 -17.56
N ILE A 161 -2.76 19.81 -16.90
CA ILE A 161 -4.09 19.80 -17.52
C ILE A 161 -4.81 21.09 -17.10
N LEU A 162 -5.45 21.76 -18.05
CA LEU A 162 -6.19 23.00 -17.83
C LEU A 162 -7.66 22.79 -18.19
N VAL A 163 -8.57 23.04 -17.24
CA VAL A 163 -10.02 22.96 -17.44
C VAL A 163 -10.65 24.24 -16.95
N ARG A 164 -11.21 25.04 -17.86
CA ARG A 164 -11.90 26.31 -17.55
C ARG A 164 -11.10 27.23 -16.60
N GLY A 165 -9.79 27.34 -16.81
CA GLY A 165 -8.89 28.18 -16.02
C GLY A 165 -8.36 27.54 -14.73
N LEU A 166 -8.88 26.37 -14.33
CA LEU A 166 -8.34 25.58 -13.23
C LEU A 166 -7.23 24.67 -13.74
N ALA A 167 -6.06 24.75 -13.12
CA ALA A 167 -4.89 23.96 -13.47
C ALA A 167 -4.68 22.80 -12.48
N THR A 168 -4.40 21.62 -13.03
CA THR A 168 -3.97 20.43 -12.29
C THR A 168 -2.61 20.00 -12.82
N GLU A 169 -1.62 19.94 -11.92
CA GLU A 169 -0.32 19.34 -12.20
C GLU A 169 -0.47 17.82 -12.20
N VAL A 170 0.09 17.17 -13.22
CA VAL A 170 0.07 15.72 -13.41
C VAL A 170 1.50 15.22 -13.32
N THR A 171 1.80 14.51 -12.25
CA THR A 171 3.13 13.92 -12.00
C THR A 171 3.06 12.43 -12.27
N LYS A 172 3.91 11.91 -13.14
CA LYS A 172 3.96 10.47 -13.48
C LYS A 172 5.17 9.81 -12.85
N THR A 173 5.04 8.53 -12.52
CA THR A 173 6.17 7.71 -12.10
C THR A 173 7.23 7.62 -13.22
N THR A 174 8.49 7.49 -12.81
CA THR A 174 9.63 7.23 -13.70
C THR A 174 10.02 5.75 -13.75
N LYS A 175 9.42 4.91 -12.89
CA LYS A 175 9.63 3.46 -12.89
C LYS A 175 9.15 2.85 -14.21
N SER A 176 9.85 1.84 -14.68
CA SER A 176 9.42 1.00 -15.79
C SER A 176 8.21 0.14 -15.42
N GLU A 177 7.51 -0.37 -16.42
CA GLU A 177 6.37 -1.26 -16.22
C GLU A 177 6.74 -2.52 -15.42
N ASP A 178 7.88 -3.13 -15.73
CA ASP A 178 8.39 -4.31 -15.03
C ASP A 178 8.68 -4.03 -13.54
N GLU A 179 9.30 -2.88 -13.24
CA GLU A 179 9.55 -2.46 -11.85
C GLU A 179 8.23 -2.23 -11.11
N ILE A 180 7.26 -1.57 -11.75
CA ILE A 180 5.93 -1.32 -11.18
C ILE A 180 5.23 -2.64 -10.87
N LEU A 181 5.22 -3.60 -11.79
CA LEU A 181 4.55 -4.89 -11.62
C LEU A 181 5.24 -5.77 -10.56
N SER A 182 6.58 -5.68 -10.48
CA SER A 182 7.35 -6.37 -9.44
C SER A 182 7.03 -5.81 -8.05
N ASP A 183 7.07 -4.48 -7.90
CA ASP A 183 6.78 -3.81 -6.64
C ASP A 183 5.30 -3.93 -6.22
N ALA A 184 4.39 -3.97 -7.20
CA ALA A 184 2.95 -4.15 -6.99
C ALA A 184 2.58 -5.49 -6.34
N GLN A 185 3.48 -6.49 -6.39
CA GLN A 185 3.30 -7.74 -5.66
C GLN A 185 3.31 -7.55 -4.14
N LEU A 186 3.99 -6.50 -3.65
CA LEU A 186 4.17 -6.24 -2.22
C LEU A 186 3.13 -5.24 -1.69
N CYS A 187 2.94 -4.13 -2.40
CA CYS A 187 1.92 -3.12 -2.09
C CYS A 187 1.59 -2.25 -3.30
N SER A 188 0.54 -1.43 -3.22
CA SER A 188 0.18 -0.58 -4.35
C SER A 188 1.28 0.42 -4.72
N GLN A 189 1.49 0.62 -6.02
CA GLN A 189 2.43 1.59 -6.57
C GLN A 189 1.69 2.78 -7.16
N ARG A 190 2.14 4.00 -6.87
CA ARG A 190 1.59 5.23 -7.48
C ARG A 190 2.05 5.33 -8.93
N LEU A 191 1.10 5.46 -9.85
CA LEU A 191 1.36 5.67 -11.27
C LEU A 191 1.35 7.16 -11.62
N ILE A 192 0.32 7.86 -11.16
CA ILE A 192 0.09 9.27 -11.47
C ILE A 192 -0.50 9.98 -10.25
N ASP A 193 0.09 11.11 -9.89
CA ASP A 193 -0.45 12.06 -8.93
C ASP A 193 -1.03 13.27 -9.66
N PHE A 194 -2.26 13.62 -9.32
CA PHE A 194 -2.94 14.82 -9.79
C PHE A 194 -2.98 15.81 -8.63
N SER A 195 -2.35 16.97 -8.83
CA SER A 195 -2.28 18.05 -7.84
C SER A 195 -2.97 19.29 -8.34
N ILE A 196 -4.14 19.58 -7.81
CA ILE A 196 -4.92 20.75 -8.18
C ILE A 196 -4.41 22.01 -7.48
N GLN A 197 -4.30 23.10 -8.23
CA GLN A 197 -3.93 24.40 -7.68
C GLN A 197 -5.18 25.10 -7.13
N ILE A 198 -5.42 24.97 -5.81
CA ILE A 198 -6.44 25.73 -5.09
C ILE A 198 -5.75 26.51 -3.96
N GLY A 199 -5.55 27.81 -4.17
CA GLY A 199 -4.82 28.69 -3.23
C GLY A 199 -3.34 28.81 -3.59
N ASP A 200 -2.48 28.94 -2.57
CA ASP A 200 -1.06 29.28 -2.76
C ASP A 200 -0.18 28.09 -3.15
N LYS A 201 -0.61 26.85 -2.89
CA LYS A 201 0.17 25.64 -3.17
C LYS A 201 -0.68 24.53 -3.79
N PRO A 202 -0.15 23.81 -4.78
CA PRO A 202 -0.81 22.63 -5.31
C PRO A 202 -0.78 21.53 -4.25
N LYS A 203 -1.85 20.74 -4.18
CA LYS A 203 -1.95 19.58 -3.27
C LYS A 203 -2.47 18.40 -4.07
N VAL A 204 -1.89 17.22 -3.84
CA VAL A 204 -2.39 15.97 -4.43
C VAL A 204 -3.82 15.74 -3.94
N ASP A 205 -4.76 15.70 -4.87
CA ASP A 205 -6.18 15.50 -4.62
C ASP A 205 -6.72 14.22 -5.24
N ASN A 206 -6.07 13.72 -6.30
CA ASN A 206 -6.36 12.41 -6.88
C ASN A 206 -5.05 11.65 -7.14
N THR A 207 -5.08 10.35 -6.95
CA THR A 207 -3.96 9.46 -7.26
C THR A 207 -4.46 8.24 -8.02
N LEU A 208 -3.77 7.93 -9.11
CA LEU A 208 -3.89 6.67 -9.82
C LEU A 208 -2.78 5.74 -9.32
N SER A 209 -3.17 4.61 -8.74
CA SER A 209 -2.24 3.57 -8.26
C SER A 209 -2.57 2.22 -8.87
N VAL A 210 -1.60 1.31 -8.91
CA VAL A 210 -1.79 -0.09 -9.32
C VAL A 210 -1.42 -1.04 -8.19
N PHE A 211 -2.13 -2.16 -8.07
CA PHE A 211 -1.80 -3.25 -7.17
C PHE A 211 -2.24 -4.59 -7.78
N MET A 212 -1.79 -5.69 -7.19
CA MET A 212 -2.17 -7.02 -7.61
C MET A 212 -3.43 -7.48 -6.89
N ARG A 213 -4.48 -7.84 -7.64
CA ARG A 213 -5.70 -8.45 -7.12
C ARG A 213 -5.87 -9.81 -7.78
N ASN A 214 -5.89 -10.87 -6.97
CA ASN A 214 -6.02 -12.26 -7.46
C ASN A 214 -4.98 -12.65 -8.53
N GLY A 215 -3.77 -12.09 -8.46
CA GLY A 215 -2.69 -12.37 -9.42
C GLY A 215 -2.71 -11.51 -10.69
N GLU A 216 -3.69 -10.61 -10.84
CA GLU A 216 -3.79 -9.69 -11.97
C GLU A 216 -3.57 -8.24 -11.52
N PRO A 217 -2.89 -7.39 -12.31
CA PRO A 217 -2.77 -5.97 -12.02
C PRO A 217 -4.12 -5.26 -12.19
N VAL A 218 -4.46 -4.43 -11.22
CA VAL A 218 -5.64 -3.55 -11.24
C VAL A 218 -5.21 -2.15 -10.85
N SER A 219 -5.51 -1.18 -11.70
CA SER A 219 -5.31 0.23 -11.40
C SER A 219 -6.56 0.85 -10.80
N VAL A 220 -6.38 1.74 -9.84
CA VAL A 220 -7.46 2.43 -9.15
C VAL A 220 -7.15 3.92 -9.09
N LEU A 221 -8.08 4.71 -9.62
CA LEU A 221 -8.10 6.15 -9.43
C LEU A 221 -8.91 6.45 -8.17
N LYS A 222 -8.26 7.04 -7.17
CA LYS A 222 -8.88 7.46 -5.92
C LYS A 222 -8.73 8.96 -5.73
N GLY A 223 -9.86 9.63 -5.49
CA GLY A 223 -9.92 11.05 -5.20
C GLY A 223 -10.05 11.38 -3.72
N TYR A 224 -10.00 12.68 -3.44
CA TYR A 224 -10.20 13.27 -2.12
C TYR A 224 -11.69 13.26 -1.73
N PHE A 225 -12.02 12.74 -0.54
CA PHE A 225 -13.37 12.54 0.03
C PHE A 225 -14.31 11.59 -0.74
N SER A 226 -14.60 10.43 -0.13
CA SER A 226 -15.76 9.53 -0.34
C SER A 226 -16.15 9.18 -1.79
N ALA A 227 -15.35 9.53 -2.79
CA ALA A 227 -15.58 9.15 -4.17
C ALA A 227 -15.35 7.65 -4.29
N THR A 228 -16.33 6.94 -4.85
CA THR A 228 -16.17 5.54 -5.22
C THR A 228 -14.94 5.42 -6.12
N PRO A 229 -13.97 4.56 -5.78
CA PRO A 229 -12.78 4.36 -6.59
C PRO A 229 -13.18 3.92 -8.01
N ILE A 230 -12.45 4.42 -9.01
CA ILE A 230 -12.62 3.99 -10.41
C ILE A 230 -11.54 2.98 -10.71
N GLU A 231 -11.95 1.77 -11.10
CA GLU A 231 -11.04 0.67 -11.39
C GLU A 231 -10.80 0.52 -12.89
N PHE A 232 -9.57 0.13 -13.25
CA PHE A 232 -9.14 -0.16 -14.60
C PHE A 232 -8.38 -1.51 -14.60
N PRO A 233 -8.61 -2.38 -15.59
CA PRO A 233 -7.82 -3.60 -15.74
C PRO A 233 -6.39 -3.24 -16.18
N GLY A 234 -5.39 -3.83 -15.54
CA GLY A 234 -3.98 -3.59 -15.87
C GLY A 234 -3.42 -2.28 -15.33
N ILE A 235 -2.31 -1.84 -15.93
CA ILE A 235 -1.68 -0.54 -15.65
C ILE A 235 -2.39 0.52 -16.48
N ALA A 236 -3.15 1.38 -15.81
CA ALA A 236 -3.90 2.43 -16.46
C ALA A 236 -3.01 3.61 -16.86
N THR A 237 -3.38 4.22 -17.97
CA THR A 237 -2.71 5.38 -18.55
C THR A 237 -3.35 6.70 -18.12
N LEU A 238 -2.64 7.80 -18.39
CA LEU A 238 -3.21 9.15 -18.22
C LEU A 238 -4.48 9.34 -19.06
N GLU A 239 -4.51 8.82 -20.29
CA GLU A 239 -5.65 9.04 -21.20
C GLU A 239 -6.91 8.33 -20.70
N GLU A 240 -6.77 7.19 -20.03
CA GLU A 240 -7.89 6.49 -19.40
C GLU A 240 -8.40 7.21 -18.15
N ALA A 241 -7.49 7.76 -17.33
CA ALA A 241 -7.85 8.49 -16.11
C ALA A 241 -8.35 9.93 -16.39
N ARG A 242 -7.88 10.56 -17.46
CA ARG A 242 -8.10 11.99 -17.78
C ARG A 242 -9.59 12.39 -17.79
N PRO A 243 -10.53 11.65 -18.42
CA PRO A 243 -11.94 12.05 -18.42
C PRO A 243 -12.55 12.21 -17.02
N TYR A 244 -12.11 11.39 -16.08
CA TYR A 244 -12.58 11.45 -14.69
C TYR A 244 -12.00 12.64 -13.94
N ILE A 245 -10.72 12.95 -14.17
CA ILE A 245 -10.06 14.13 -13.61
C ILE A 245 -10.67 15.41 -14.19
N GLU A 246 -10.87 15.49 -15.50
CA GLU A 246 -11.49 16.67 -16.13
C GLU A 246 -12.92 16.90 -15.61
N LYS A 247 -13.69 15.82 -15.42
CA LYS A 247 -15.02 15.89 -14.79
C LYS A 247 -14.92 16.43 -13.35
N TYR A 248 -14.01 15.91 -12.54
CA TYR A 248 -13.78 16.39 -11.18
C TYR A 248 -13.38 17.88 -11.15
N MET A 249 -12.47 18.30 -12.03
CA MET A 249 -12.08 19.70 -12.16
C MET A 249 -13.28 20.59 -12.52
N LEU A 250 -14.17 20.16 -13.43
CA LEU A 250 -15.40 20.88 -13.75
C LEU A 250 -16.33 21.02 -12.55
N GLU A 251 -16.48 19.97 -11.73
CA GLU A 251 -17.27 20.02 -10.49
C GLU A 251 -16.70 21.06 -9.51
N ILE A 252 -15.38 21.15 -9.40
CA ILE A 252 -14.71 22.17 -8.58
C ILE A 252 -14.99 23.57 -9.12
N VAL A 253 -14.82 23.80 -10.43
CA VAL A 253 -15.09 25.10 -11.05
C VAL A 253 -16.53 25.54 -10.80
N ASN A 254 -17.50 24.65 -11.03
CA ASN A 254 -18.92 24.95 -10.82
C ASN A 254 -19.22 25.27 -9.34
N ARG A 255 -18.61 24.51 -8.41
CA ARG A 255 -18.76 24.76 -6.97
C ARG A 255 -18.17 26.12 -6.57
N ARG A 256 -17.00 26.50 -7.08
CA ARG A 256 -16.38 27.80 -6.83
C ARG A 256 -17.26 28.94 -7.34
N GLN A 257 -17.78 28.81 -8.56
CA GLN A 257 -18.71 29.79 -9.14
C GLN A 257 -19.98 29.96 -8.29
N ASN A 258 -20.56 28.87 -7.80
CA ASN A 258 -21.72 28.91 -6.90
C ASN A 258 -21.41 29.59 -5.55
N MET A 259 -20.14 29.59 -5.12
CA MET A 259 -19.67 30.27 -3.92
C MET A 259 -19.22 31.72 -4.18
N GLY A 260 -19.34 32.22 -5.42
CA GLY A 260 -18.85 33.56 -5.81
C GLY A 260 -17.33 33.68 -5.86
N LEU A 261 -16.63 32.54 -5.93
CA LEU A 261 -15.18 32.47 -6.06
C LEU A 261 -14.85 32.20 -7.54
N ASN A 262 -13.98 33.02 -8.13
CA ASN A 262 -13.35 32.71 -9.41
C ASN A 262 -12.20 31.71 -9.17
#